data_AF-A0A8J5JZ71-F1
#
_entry.id   AF-A0A8J5JZ71-F1
#
_cell.length_a   1.000
_cell.length_b   1.000
_cell.length_c   1.000
_cell.angle_alpha   90.00
_cell.angle_beta   90.00
_cell.angle_gamma   90.00
#
_symmetry.space_group_name_H-M   'P 1'
#
loop_
_entity.id
_entity.type
_entity.pdbx_description
1 polymer ?
#
loop_
_entity_poly.entity_id
_entity_poly.type
_entity_poly.pdbx_seq_one_letter_code
_entity_poly.pdbx_strand_id
1 'polypeptide(L)'
;MDQVKELVKAANFSDFAAPIAVMYSSYETDKIITVELLRNLSLAMVAVFLMTLVLLANIMSSIYVLICVVLTLVDVMALMTWWDLTIDIVTCINLVLCIGLCVDYSAHIALHFQQVKGTRDERVRLTIRDMGPPVINGSFSTFLSFILLAYSDSHIFFGAFVFGVFHGLMFLPVLLSLVGPAPYDTDLHAIPENEDNGGFSNSSTVHSKNIEIDGRMYSQVPQTLSVSYE
;
A
#
# COMPACT_ATOMS: atom_id res chain seq x y z
N MET A 1 -3.79 42.02 -2.24
CA MET A 1 -4.85 41.96 -1.21
C MET A 1 -4.30 42.10 0.21
N ASP A 2 -3.07 41.65 0.48
CA ASP A 2 -2.40 41.89 1.77
C ASP A 2 -2.29 43.37 2.15
N GLN A 3 -2.01 44.26 1.19
CA GLN A 3 -1.97 45.72 1.41
C GLN A 3 -3.31 46.29 1.91
N VAL A 4 -4.45 45.76 1.46
CA VAL A 4 -5.77 46.23 1.93
C VAL A 4 -6.01 45.79 3.37
N LYS A 5 -5.58 44.57 3.74
CA LYS A 5 -5.61 44.11 5.13
C LYS A 5 -4.70 44.96 6.02
N GLU A 6 -3.53 45.34 5.54
CA GLU A 6 -2.62 46.23 6.28
C GLU A 6 -3.18 47.64 6.44
N LEU A 7 -3.82 48.20 5.41
CA LEU A 7 -4.48 49.51 5.50
C LEU A 7 -5.66 49.50 6.47
N VAL A 8 -6.49 48.45 6.46
CA VAL A 8 -7.61 48.30 7.41
C VAL A 8 -7.10 48.13 8.84
N LYS A 9 -5.99 47.39 9.05
CA LYS A 9 -5.33 47.27 10.36
C LYS A 9 -4.70 48.59 10.81
N ALA A 10 -4.06 49.33 9.90
CA ALA A 10 -3.42 50.60 10.20
C ALA A 10 -4.43 51.72 10.50
N ALA A 11 -5.66 51.63 9.99
CA ALA A 11 -6.74 52.56 10.27
C ALA A 11 -7.31 52.45 11.70
N ASN A 12 -6.96 51.39 12.45
CA ASN A 12 -7.24 51.20 13.88
C ASN A 12 -8.69 51.54 14.29
N PHE A 13 -9.66 50.96 13.58
CA PHE A 13 -11.08 51.12 13.89
C PHE A 13 -11.40 50.63 15.32
N SER A 14 -12.29 51.34 16.00
CA SER A 14 -12.73 51.00 17.37
C SER A 14 -13.45 49.65 17.48
N ASP A 15 -14.01 49.18 16.36
CA ASP A 15 -14.74 47.91 16.23
C ASP A 15 -14.05 47.00 15.20
N PHE A 16 -14.40 45.71 15.22
CA PHE A 16 -13.86 44.73 14.27
C PHE A 16 -14.17 45.11 12.82
N ALA A 17 -13.14 45.43 12.04
CA ALA A 17 -13.24 45.77 10.62
C ALA A 17 -12.39 44.80 9.78
N ALA A 18 -13.01 44.18 8.77
CA ALA A 18 -12.33 43.29 7.84
C ALA A 18 -12.77 43.58 6.39
N PRO A 19 -11.84 43.59 5.43
CA PRO A 19 -12.19 43.70 4.01
C PRO A 19 -12.86 42.41 3.53
N ILE A 20 -14.04 42.52 2.90
CA ILE A 20 -14.78 41.39 2.32
C ILE A 20 -14.90 41.59 0.81
N ALA A 21 -14.43 40.62 0.04
CA ALA A 21 -14.85 40.42 -1.34
C ALA A 21 -14.79 38.92 -1.68
N VAL A 22 -15.57 38.47 -2.65
CA VAL A 22 -15.62 37.04 -3.05
C VAL A 22 -14.23 36.52 -3.43
N MET A 23 -13.42 37.35 -4.10
CA MET A 23 -12.05 37.04 -4.50
C MET A 23 -11.06 36.92 -3.32
N TYR A 24 -11.39 37.43 -2.13
CA TYR A 24 -10.52 37.26 -0.95
C TYR A 24 -10.45 35.81 -0.50
N SER A 25 -11.55 35.06 -0.60
CA SER A 25 -11.62 33.67 -0.15
C SER A 25 -10.66 32.76 -0.92
N SER A 26 -10.66 32.86 -2.26
CA SER A 26 -9.75 32.09 -3.11
C SER A 26 -8.28 32.47 -2.87
N TYR A 27 -7.98 33.77 -2.76
CA TYR A 27 -6.62 34.24 -2.53
C TYR A 27 -6.04 33.82 -1.16
N GLU A 28 -6.86 33.83 -0.12
CA GLU A 28 -6.43 33.35 1.20
C GLU A 28 -6.18 31.85 1.22
N THR A 29 -7.00 31.10 0.49
CA THR A 29 -6.85 29.66 0.34
C THR A 29 -5.54 29.31 -0.38
N ASP A 30 -5.26 29.93 -1.52
CA ASP A 30 -4.03 29.72 -2.30
C ASP A 30 -2.77 30.09 -1.49
N LYS A 31 -2.86 31.08 -0.60
CA LYS A 31 -1.74 31.48 0.25
C LYS A 31 -1.40 30.45 1.32
N ILE A 32 -2.39 29.73 1.84
CA ILE A 32 -2.24 28.79 2.95
C ILE A 32 -2.02 27.35 2.44
N ILE A 33 -2.44 27.05 1.21
CA ILE A 33 -2.51 25.69 0.69
C ILE A 33 -1.19 24.94 0.74
N THR A 34 -0.05 25.56 0.43
CA THR A 34 1.25 24.87 0.44
C THR A 34 1.67 24.44 1.84
N VAL A 35 1.39 25.28 2.85
CA VAL A 35 1.69 24.96 4.26
C VAL A 35 0.75 23.86 4.75
N GLU A 36 -0.52 23.95 4.39
CA GLU A 36 -1.53 22.96 4.73
C GLU A 36 -1.24 21.61 4.08
N LEU A 37 -0.82 21.61 2.81
CA LEU A 37 -0.41 20.43 2.07
C LEU A 37 0.78 19.74 2.75
N LEU A 38 1.85 20.47 3.05
CA LEU A 38 3.02 19.92 3.72
C LEU A 38 2.66 19.36 5.11
N ARG A 39 1.79 20.04 5.85
CA ARG A 39 1.31 19.55 7.15
C ARG A 39 0.53 18.24 7.00
N ASN A 40 -0.44 18.20 6.08
CA ASN A 40 -1.26 17.01 5.84
C ASN A 40 -0.42 15.83 5.36
N LEU A 41 0.53 16.09 4.48
CA LEU A 41 1.46 15.09 3.97
C LEU A 41 2.37 14.55 5.08
N SER A 42 2.93 15.43 5.92
CA SER A 42 3.76 15.00 7.05
C SER A 42 2.99 14.16 8.06
N LEU A 43 1.75 14.55 8.38
CA LEU A 43 0.86 13.80 9.28
C LEU A 43 0.49 12.44 8.67
N ALA A 44 0.19 12.39 7.37
CA ALA A 44 -0.10 11.16 6.65
C ALA A 44 1.10 10.21 6.67
N MET A 45 2.32 10.71 6.43
CA MET A 45 3.54 9.91 6.48
C MET A 45 3.80 9.31 7.86
N VAL A 46 3.61 10.10 8.93
CA VAL A 46 3.75 9.60 10.30
C VAL A 46 2.68 8.55 10.60
N ALA A 47 1.42 8.79 10.21
CA ALA A 47 0.34 7.83 10.39
C ALA A 47 0.61 6.52 9.64
N VAL A 48 1.04 6.58 8.38
CA VAL A 48 1.41 5.42 7.57
C VAL A 48 2.58 4.65 8.20
N PHE A 49 3.61 5.33 8.67
CA PHE A 49 4.73 4.69 9.34
C PHE A 49 4.29 3.94 10.59
N LEU A 50 3.48 4.58 11.45
CA LEU A 50 2.96 3.94 12.66
C LEU A 50 2.05 2.76 12.34
N MET A 51 1.15 2.90 11.38
CA MET A 51 0.22 1.84 11.01
C MET A 51 0.95 0.63 10.42
N THR A 52 1.89 0.85 9.49
CA THR A 52 2.71 -0.23 8.91
C THR A 52 3.63 -0.87 9.95
N LEU A 53 4.17 -0.11 10.90
CA LEU A 53 4.97 -0.66 12.00
C LEU A 53 4.14 -1.59 12.89
N VAL A 54 2.91 -1.19 13.23
CA VAL A 54 1.99 -2.03 14.03
C VAL A 54 1.55 -3.27 13.27
N LEU A 55 1.23 -3.13 11.99
CA LEU A 55 0.66 -4.19 11.16
C LEU A 55 1.71 -5.23 10.75
N LEU A 56 2.91 -4.77 10.36
CA LEU A 56 3.98 -5.65 9.91
C LEU A 56 4.90 -6.09 11.04
N ALA A 57 4.83 -5.51 12.26
CA ALA A 57 5.63 -5.77 13.46
C ALA A 57 7.15 -6.02 13.23
N ASN A 58 7.68 -5.54 12.11
CA ASN A 58 9.05 -5.70 11.64
C ASN A 58 9.51 -4.38 11.05
N ILE A 59 10.52 -3.77 11.70
CA ILE A 59 11.00 -2.43 11.36
C ILE A 59 11.57 -2.40 9.94
N MET A 60 12.27 -3.45 9.49
CA MET A 60 12.87 -3.48 8.16
C MET A 60 11.80 -3.50 7.06
N SER A 61 10.75 -4.31 7.24
CA SER A 61 9.62 -4.34 6.30
C SER A 61 8.89 -2.99 6.25
N SER A 62 8.67 -2.35 7.41
CA SER A 62 8.02 -1.05 7.49
C SER A 62 8.84 0.04 6.78
N ILE A 63 10.17 0.03 6.89
CA ILE A 63 11.04 0.96 6.16
C ILE A 63 10.90 0.79 4.65
N TYR A 64 10.83 -0.45 4.13
CA TYR A 64 10.64 -0.67 2.69
C TYR A 64 9.29 -0.15 2.18
N VAL A 65 8.22 -0.36 2.94
CA VAL A 65 6.90 0.21 2.61
C VAL A 65 6.97 1.73 2.63
N LEU A 66 7.64 2.33 3.62
CA LEU A 66 7.80 3.78 3.71
C LEU A 66 8.56 4.36 2.51
N ILE A 67 9.64 3.68 2.08
CA ILE A 67 10.40 4.08 0.88
C ILE A 67 9.50 4.04 -0.36
N CYS A 68 8.68 2.99 -0.50
CA CYS A 68 7.73 2.90 -1.61
C CYS A 68 6.75 4.08 -1.61
N VAL A 69 6.22 4.45 -0.44
CA VAL A 69 5.31 5.60 -0.31
C VAL A 69 6.00 6.94 -0.62
N VAL A 70 7.25 7.12 -0.22
CA VAL A 70 8.01 8.34 -0.59
C VAL A 70 8.24 8.41 -2.10
N LEU A 71 8.54 7.29 -2.75
CA LEU A 71 8.71 7.25 -4.20
C LEU A 71 7.41 7.60 -4.92
N THR A 72 6.28 7.01 -4.51
CA THR A 72 4.98 7.31 -5.14
C THR A 72 4.61 8.78 -5.01
N LEU A 73 4.90 9.39 -3.85
CA LEU A 73 4.72 10.81 -3.61
C LEU A 73 5.56 11.65 -4.58
N VAL A 74 6.85 11.34 -4.74
CA VAL A 74 7.75 12.05 -5.66
C VAL A 74 7.27 11.92 -7.10
N ASP A 75 6.82 10.74 -7.52
CA ASP A 75 6.33 10.51 -8.88
C ASP A 75 5.06 11.29 -9.18
N VAL A 76 4.09 11.30 -8.26
CA VAL A 76 2.85 12.07 -8.44
C VAL A 76 3.14 13.57 -8.46
N MET A 77 4.05 14.07 -7.60
CA MET A 77 4.48 15.47 -7.66
C MET A 77 5.20 15.80 -8.97
N ALA A 78 6.06 14.89 -9.47
CA ALA A 78 6.76 15.07 -10.74
C ALA A 78 5.77 15.13 -11.92
N LEU A 79 4.73 14.30 -11.94
CA LEU A 79 3.67 14.36 -12.93
C LEU A 79 2.88 15.66 -12.89
N MET A 80 2.55 16.15 -11.70
CA MET A 80 1.88 17.44 -11.55
C MET A 80 2.70 18.56 -12.18
N THR A 81 4.04 18.55 -11.98
CA THR A 81 4.92 19.52 -12.64
C THR A 81 5.05 19.30 -14.15
N TRP A 82 5.02 18.05 -14.62
CA TRP A 82 5.16 17.75 -16.05
C TRP A 82 3.90 18.13 -16.86
N TRP A 83 2.72 18.02 -16.25
CA TRP A 83 1.45 18.44 -16.85
C TRP A 83 1.10 19.91 -16.63
N ASP A 84 2.02 20.69 -16.05
CA ASP A 84 1.85 22.12 -15.73
C ASP A 84 0.59 22.39 -14.89
N LEU A 85 0.32 21.49 -13.92
CA LEU A 85 -0.83 21.55 -13.05
C LEU A 85 -0.55 22.41 -11.81
N THR A 86 -1.47 23.32 -11.52
CA THR A 86 -1.42 24.14 -10.30
C THR A 86 -1.83 23.32 -9.07
N ILE A 87 -1.16 23.57 -7.94
CA ILE A 87 -1.52 22.96 -6.66
C ILE A 87 -2.80 23.64 -6.13
N ASP A 88 -3.91 22.90 -6.17
CA ASP A 88 -5.22 23.29 -5.61
C ASP A 88 -5.70 22.28 -4.56
N ILE A 89 -6.72 22.61 -3.76
CA ILE A 89 -7.23 21.78 -2.67
C ILE A 89 -7.61 20.40 -3.20
N VAL A 90 -8.23 20.34 -4.38
CA VAL A 90 -8.61 19.09 -5.03
C VAL A 90 -7.38 18.21 -5.32
N THR A 91 -6.29 18.82 -5.82
CA THR A 91 -5.03 18.10 -6.06
C THR A 91 -4.40 17.60 -4.76
N CYS A 92 -4.49 18.38 -3.68
CA CYS A 92 -3.98 18.01 -2.37
C CYS A 92 -4.71 16.78 -1.80
N ILE A 93 -6.04 16.75 -1.93
CA ILE A 93 -6.86 15.60 -1.53
C ILE A 93 -6.48 14.37 -2.35
N ASN A 94 -6.35 14.52 -3.66
CA ASN A 94 -5.95 13.41 -4.54
C ASN A 94 -4.56 12.86 -4.21
N LEU A 95 -3.60 13.72 -3.83
CA LEU A 95 -2.27 13.30 -3.40
C LEU A 95 -2.35 12.41 -2.16
N VAL A 96 -3.11 12.82 -1.15
CA VAL A 96 -3.30 12.04 0.10
C VAL A 96 -4.07 10.74 -0.14
N LEU A 97 -5.09 10.76 -1.00
CA LEU A 97 -5.84 9.56 -1.39
C LEU A 97 -4.93 8.55 -2.13
N CYS A 98 -4.07 9.02 -3.03
CA CYS A 98 -3.11 8.18 -3.74
C CYS A 98 -2.15 7.46 -2.77
N ILE A 99 -1.65 8.16 -1.76
CA ILE A 99 -0.82 7.58 -0.69
C ILE A 99 -1.59 6.48 0.05
N GLY A 100 -2.85 6.74 0.42
CA GLY A 100 -3.72 5.78 1.10
C GLY A 100 -3.95 4.51 0.28
N LEU A 101 -4.27 4.64 -1.00
CA LEU A 101 -4.47 3.50 -1.90
C LEU A 101 -3.16 2.71 -2.11
N CYS A 102 -2.03 3.40 -2.27
CA CYS A 102 -0.73 2.77 -2.42
C CYS A 102 -0.35 1.94 -1.18
N VAL A 103 -0.50 2.50 0.03
CA VAL A 103 -0.13 1.81 1.27
C VAL A 103 -1.06 0.64 1.58
N ASP A 104 -2.35 0.73 1.25
CA ASP A 104 -3.33 -0.34 1.51
C ASP A 104 -2.94 -1.64 0.77
N TYR A 105 -2.75 -1.54 -0.55
CA TYR A 105 -2.31 -2.67 -1.36
C TYR A 105 -0.96 -3.21 -0.92
N SER A 106 -0.05 -2.28 -0.58
CA SER A 106 1.30 -2.64 -0.16
C SER A 106 1.32 -3.38 1.19
N ALA A 107 0.50 -2.95 2.14
CA ALA A 107 0.40 -3.54 3.47
C ALA A 107 -0.23 -4.94 3.42
N HIS A 108 -1.29 -5.14 2.61
CA HIS A 108 -1.90 -6.45 2.42
C HIS A 108 -0.93 -7.48 1.83
N ILE A 109 -0.20 -7.09 0.77
CA ILE A 109 0.82 -7.94 0.15
C ILE A 109 1.97 -8.22 1.13
N ALA A 110 2.47 -7.20 1.82
CA ALA A 110 3.60 -7.34 2.74
C ALA A 110 3.26 -8.19 3.98
N LEU A 111 2.04 -8.06 4.51
CA LEU A 111 1.57 -8.89 5.62
C LEU A 111 1.45 -10.35 5.20
N HIS A 112 0.77 -10.63 4.08
CA HIS A 112 0.59 -12.00 3.61
C HIS A 112 1.93 -12.65 3.25
N PHE A 113 2.84 -11.89 2.63
CA PHE A 113 4.20 -12.36 2.37
C PHE A 113 4.90 -12.82 3.65
N GLN A 114 4.75 -12.10 4.76
CA GLN A 114 5.35 -12.47 6.05
C GLN A 114 4.67 -13.66 6.73
N GLN A 115 3.40 -13.94 6.44
CA GLN A 115 2.66 -15.09 6.97
C GLN A 115 3.00 -16.39 6.23
N VAL A 116 3.31 -16.32 4.93
CA VAL A 116 3.65 -17.49 4.13
C VAL A 116 5.08 -17.97 4.41
N LYS A 117 5.24 -19.28 4.63
CA LYS A 117 6.53 -19.96 4.78
C LYS A 117 7.00 -20.53 3.43
N GLY A 118 8.33 -20.64 3.25
CA GLY A 118 8.93 -21.18 2.04
C GLY A 118 10.15 -20.40 1.59
N THR A 119 10.65 -20.70 0.39
CA THR A 119 11.70 -19.90 -0.27
C THR A 119 11.15 -18.53 -0.68
N ARG A 120 12.01 -17.52 -0.89
CA ARG A 120 11.55 -16.15 -1.22
C ARG A 120 10.65 -16.13 -2.45
N ASP A 121 11.05 -16.80 -3.53
CA ASP A 121 10.30 -16.86 -4.78
C ASP A 121 8.95 -17.58 -4.61
N GLU A 122 8.94 -18.67 -3.83
CA GLU A 122 7.73 -19.42 -3.52
C GLU A 122 6.75 -18.60 -2.68
N ARG A 123 7.25 -17.87 -1.68
CA ARG A 123 6.45 -16.95 -0.86
C ARG A 123 5.85 -15.82 -1.69
N VAL A 124 6.61 -15.24 -2.62
CA VAL A 124 6.09 -14.22 -3.55
C VAL A 124 5.01 -14.83 -4.43
N ARG A 125 5.25 -16.01 -5.02
CA ARG A 125 4.29 -16.69 -5.89
C ARG A 125 2.98 -17.00 -5.18
N LEU A 126 3.05 -17.53 -3.96
CA LEU A 126 1.86 -17.85 -3.17
C LEU A 126 1.13 -16.57 -2.75
N THR A 127 1.87 -15.55 -2.34
CA THR A 127 1.28 -14.25 -1.97
C THR A 127 0.54 -13.60 -3.14
N ILE A 128 1.12 -13.61 -4.34
CA ILE A 128 0.45 -13.07 -5.53
C ILE A 128 -0.76 -13.95 -5.91
N ARG A 129 -0.68 -15.27 -5.75
CA ARG A 129 -1.81 -16.18 -6.02
C ARG A 129 -3.01 -15.85 -5.15
N ASP A 130 -2.77 -15.63 -3.86
CA ASP A 130 -3.84 -15.52 -2.87
C ASP A 130 -4.32 -14.07 -2.69
N MET A 131 -3.41 -13.09 -2.70
CA MET A 131 -3.74 -11.66 -2.56
C MET A 131 -3.96 -10.93 -3.90
N GLY A 132 -3.54 -11.49 -5.04
CA GLY A 132 -3.72 -10.86 -6.35
C GLY A 132 -5.19 -10.62 -6.72
N PRO A 133 -6.06 -11.64 -6.71
CA PRO A 133 -7.48 -11.47 -7.06
C PRO A 133 -8.23 -10.43 -6.21
N PRO A 134 -8.15 -10.40 -4.87
CA PRO A 134 -8.85 -9.39 -4.07
C PRO A 134 -8.31 -7.98 -4.31
N VAL A 135 -7.00 -7.81 -4.47
CA VAL A 135 -6.38 -6.49 -4.72
C VAL A 135 -6.77 -5.94 -6.10
N ILE A 136 -6.79 -6.78 -7.14
CA ILE A 136 -7.24 -6.38 -8.48
C ILE A 136 -8.71 -5.98 -8.47
N ASN A 137 -9.57 -6.74 -7.77
CA ASN A 137 -10.99 -6.39 -7.63
C ASN A 137 -11.19 -5.07 -6.88
N GLY A 138 -10.41 -4.80 -5.82
CA GLY A 138 -10.42 -3.51 -5.12
C GLY A 138 -9.89 -2.34 -5.96
N SER A 139 -8.89 -2.60 -6.81
CA SER A 139 -8.40 -1.61 -7.77
C SER A 139 -9.45 -1.33 -8.85
N PHE A 140 -10.17 -2.35 -9.31
CA PHE A 140 -11.22 -2.21 -10.33
C PHE A 140 -12.44 -1.44 -9.81
N SER A 141 -12.86 -1.66 -8.57
CA SER A 141 -13.95 -0.88 -7.96
C SER A 141 -13.57 0.60 -7.80
N THR A 142 -12.32 0.86 -7.43
CA THR A 142 -11.77 2.22 -7.33
C THR A 142 -11.67 2.87 -8.71
N PHE A 143 -11.24 2.13 -9.74
CA PHE A 143 -11.24 2.59 -11.13
C PHE A 143 -12.64 2.99 -11.60
N LEU A 144 -13.66 2.19 -11.28
CA LEU A 144 -15.05 2.49 -11.62
C LEU A 144 -15.54 3.78 -10.95
N SER A 145 -15.09 4.06 -9.73
CA SER A 145 -15.35 5.33 -9.06
C SER A 145 -14.73 6.51 -9.83
N PHE A 146 -13.48 6.38 -10.27
CA PHE A 146 -12.81 7.42 -11.06
C PHE A 146 -13.42 7.62 -12.46
N ILE A 147 -14.01 6.59 -13.08
CA ILE A 147 -14.76 6.75 -14.34
C ILE A 147 -15.92 7.73 -14.19
N LEU A 148 -16.60 7.75 -13.05
CA LEU A 148 -17.67 8.73 -12.79
C LEU A 148 -17.13 10.17 -12.71
N LEU A 149 -15.87 10.33 -12.31
CA LEU A 149 -15.19 11.62 -12.24
C LEU A 149 -14.53 12.00 -13.57
N ALA A 150 -14.41 11.07 -14.54
CA ALA A 150 -13.72 11.30 -15.81
C ALA A 150 -14.40 12.31 -16.73
N TYR A 151 -15.67 12.64 -16.50
CA TYR A 151 -16.37 13.71 -17.21
C TYR A 151 -16.11 15.11 -16.61
N SER A 152 -15.32 15.20 -15.53
CA SER A 152 -14.84 16.47 -14.99
C SER A 152 -13.61 16.94 -15.75
N ASP A 153 -13.48 18.26 -15.98
CA ASP A 153 -12.34 18.89 -16.68
C ASP A 153 -10.95 18.67 -16.00
N SER A 154 -10.92 18.03 -14.84
CA SER A 154 -9.73 17.83 -14.02
C SER A 154 -9.01 16.52 -14.36
N HIS A 155 -8.03 16.62 -15.26
CA HIS A 155 -7.14 15.55 -15.72
C HIS A 155 -6.30 14.90 -14.59
N ILE A 156 -6.26 15.52 -13.42
CA ILE A 156 -5.54 15.08 -12.21
C ILE A 156 -6.05 13.72 -11.70
N PHE A 157 -7.36 13.47 -11.79
CA PHE A 157 -7.97 12.27 -11.21
C PHE A 157 -7.48 10.98 -11.89
N PHE A 158 -7.30 11.02 -13.21
CA PHE A 158 -6.86 9.84 -13.96
C PHE A 158 -5.37 9.56 -13.79
N GLY A 159 -4.54 10.60 -13.79
CA GLY A 159 -3.08 10.47 -13.57
C GLY A 159 -2.74 9.95 -12.18
N ALA A 160 -3.35 10.51 -11.13
CA ALA A 160 -3.10 10.07 -9.75
C ALA A 160 -3.46 8.59 -9.52
N PHE A 161 -4.55 8.11 -10.12
CA PHE A 161 -4.98 6.72 -10.00
C PHE A 161 -4.00 5.74 -10.67
N VAL A 162 -3.60 6.00 -11.92
CA VAL A 162 -2.72 5.09 -12.69
C VAL A 162 -1.37 4.90 -11.99
N PHE A 163 -0.76 6.00 -11.53
CA PHE A 163 0.54 5.93 -10.88
C PHE A 163 0.47 5.37 -9.45
N GLY A 164 -0.62 5.67 -8.71
CA GLY A 164 -0.87 5.10 -7.39
C GLY A 164 -1.03 3.58 -7.43
N VAL A 165 -1.81 3.07 -8.38
CA VAL A 165 -1.98 1.62 -8.57
C VAL A 165 -0.70 0.98 -9.13
N PHE A 166 -0.03 1.60 -10.11
CA PHE A 166 1.19 1.05 -10.69
C PHE A 166 2.31 0.86 -9.65
N HIS A 167 2.60 1.89 -8.84
CA HIS A 167 3.64 1.76 -7.82
C HIS A 167 3.19 0.96 -6.59
N GLY A 168 1.93 1.11 -6.15
CA GLY A 168 1.40 0.34 -5.01
C GLY A 168 1.28 -1.16 -5.29
N LEU A 169 1.05 -1.56 -6.54
CA LEU A 169 0.74 -2.94 -6.92
C LEU A 169 1.86 -3.63 -7.70
N MET A 170 2.68 -2.92 -8.48
CA MET A 170 3.79 -3.53 -9.23
C MET A 170 5.16 -3.26 -8.60
N PHE A 171 5.42 -2.05 -8.09
CA PHE A 171 6.76 -1.71 -7.60
C PHE A 171 7.08 -2.38 -6.26
N LEU A 172 6.12 -2.41 -5.33
CA LEU A 172 6.33 -2.99 -4.01
C LEU A 172 6.52 -4.52 -4.00
N PRO A 173 5.75 -5.37 -4.73
CA PRO A 173 6.05 -6.80 -4.79
C PRO A 173 7.36 -7.12 -5.49
N VAL A 174 7.82 -6.30 -6.45
CA VAL A 174 9.15 -6.44 -7.06
C VAL A 174 10.25 -6.12 -6.05
N LEU A 175 10.06 -5.07 -5.23
CA LEU A 175 11.02 -4.68 -4.19
C LEU A 175 11.07 -5.69 -3.03
N LEU A 176 9.91 -6.22 -2.62
CA LEU A 176 9.80 -7.33 -1.66
C LEU A 176 10.33 -8.64 -2.22
N SER A 177 10.21 -8.91 -3.52
CA SER A 177 10.82 -10.09 -4.14
C SER A 177 12.35 -10.01 -4.07
N LEU A 178 12.93 -8.85 -4.38
CA LEU A 178 14.37 -8.66 -4.38
C LEU A 178 14.97 -8.63 -2.96
N VAL A 179 14.35 -7.94 -2.01
CA VAL A 179 14.95 -7.63 -0.68
C VAL A 179 14.08 -8.06 0.52
N GLY A 180 13.00 -8.82 0.27
CA GLY A 180 12.06 -9.27 1.30
C GLY A 180 12.70 -9.94 2.52
N PRO A 181 12.35 -9.49 3.74
CA PRO A 181 12.85 -10.09 4.97
C PRO A 181 12.30 -11.52 5.18
N ALA A 182 12.96 -12.23 6.11
CA ALA A 182 12.58 -13.58 6.50
C ALA A 182 11.13 -13.63 7.02
N PRO A 183 10.40 -14.75 6.80
CA PRO A 183 9.03 -14.91 7.28
C PRO A 183 8.94 -14.88 8.81
N TYR A 184 7.74 -14.62 9.33
CA TYR A 184 7.47 -14.75 10.77
C TYR A 184 7.54 -16.21 11.21
N ASP A 185 8.14 -16.44 12.38
CA ASP A 185 8.01 -17.71 13.11
C ASP A 185 6.62 -17.80 13.73
N THR A 186 5.59 -18.00 12.89
CA THR A 186 4.22 -18.24 13.34
C THR A 186 3.95 -19.74 13.31
N ASP A 187 3.83 -20.37 14.48
CA ASP A 187 3.43 -21.78 14.65
C ASP A 187 1.91 -21.98 14.63
N LEU A 188 1.15 -21.17 13.89
CA LEU A 188 -0.31 -21.18 13.98
C LEU A 188 -1.01 -21.42 12.64
N HIS A 189 -1.63 -22.61 12.58
CA HIS A 189 -2.68 -23.09 11.67
C HIS A 189 -2.44 -22.99 10.17
N ALA A 190 -1.94 -24.11 9.62
CA ALA A 190 -2.21 -24.51 8.25
C ALA A 190 -3.72 -24.41 7.97
N ILE A 191 -4.09 -23.51 7.06
CA ILE A 191 -5.40 -23.56 6.40
C ILE A 191 -5.35 -24.84 5.54
N PRO A 192 -6.24 -25.81 5.74
CA PRO A 192 -6.23 -27.01 4.91
C PRO A 192 -6.53 -26.60 3.47
N GLU A 193 -5.61 -26.91 2.56
CA GLU A 193 -5.89 -26.89 1.12
C GLU A 193 -7.06 -27.85 0.87
N ASN A 194 -8.19 -27.32 0.44
CA ASN A 194 -9.23 -28.13 -0.18
C ASN A 194 -8.70 -28.54 -1.57
N GLU A 195 -8.19 -29.76 -1.65
CA GLU A 195 -7.92 -30.46 -2.91
C GLU A 195 -9.24 -30.67 -3.67
N ASP A 196 -9.46 -29.89 -4.73
CA ASP A 196 -10.26 -30.34 -5.87
C ASP A 196 -9.32 -31.01 -6.88
N ASN A 197 -9.53 -32.31 -7.06
CA ASN A 197 -8.70 -33.22 -7.81
C ASN A 197 -8.96 -33.11 -9.32
N GLY A 198 -7.91 -32.89 -10.12
CA GLY A 198 -8.01 -33.06 -11.56
C GLY A 198 -6.69 -32.96 -12.31
N GLY A 199 -5.92 -34.06 -12.37
CA GLY A 199 -5.05 -34.34 -13.53
C GLY A 199 -3.55 -34.50 -13.28
N PHE A 200 -3.14 -35.74 -13.02
CA PHE A 200 -2.03 -36.46 -13.65
C PHE A 200 -0.77 -35.68 -14.09
N SER A 201 0.35 -35.84 -13.37
CA SER A 201 1.67 -36.13 -13.97
C SER A 201 2.76 -36.30 -12.89
N ASN A 202 3.46 -37.42 -12.99
CA ASN A 202 4.57 -37.92 -12.17
C ASN A 202 5.79 -36.97 -12.10
N SER A 203 6.52 -36.97 -10.97
CA SER A 203 7.87 -37.57 -10.85
C SER A 203 8.62 -37.07 -9.60
N SER A 204 8.80 -38.01 -8.66
CA SER A 204 9.98 -38.26 -7.81
C SER A 204 10.93 -37.11 -7.43
N THR A 205 11.08 -36.83 -6.13
CA THR A 205 12.33 -37.03 -5.36
C THR A 205 12.03 -36.90 -3.86
N VAL A 206 11.73 -38.02 -3.20
CA VAL A 206 11.57 -38.08 -1.74
C VAL A 206 12.96 -38.21 -1.12
N HIS A 207 13.40 -37.19 -0.40
CA HIS A 207 14.62 -37.25 0.41
C HIS A 207 14.31 -37.90 1.77
N SER A 208 14.28 -39.23 1.79
CA SER A 208 14.17 -39.99 3.04
C SER A 208 15.45 -39.83 3.86
N LYS A 209 15.36 -39.09 4.98
CA LYS A 209 16.42 -39.06 5.99
C LYS A 209 16.47 -40.40 6.71
N ASN A 210 17.53 -41.18 6.47
CA ASN A 210 17.86 -42.35 7.29
C ASN A 210 18.52 -41.88 8.59
N ILE A 211 18.03 -42.35 9.74
CA ILE A 211 18.66 -42.11 11.04
C ILE A 211 19.33 -43.41 11.49
N GLU A 212 20.62 -43.34 11.78
CA GLU A 212 21.41 -44.45 12.29
C GLU A 212 21.43 -44.39 13.83
N ILE A 213 20.94 -45.44 14.48
CA ILE A 213 21.05 -45.62 15.94
C ILE A 213 21.67 -46.99 16.18
N ASP A 214 22.81 -47.01 16.87
CA ASP A 214 23.51 -48.22 17.35
C ASP A 214 23.76 -49.28 16.26
N GLY A 215 24.24 -48.83 15.08
CA GLY A 215 24.67 -49.71 13.99
C GLY A 215 23.56 -50.46 13.26
N ARG A 216 22.28 -50.10 13.43
CA ARG A 216 21.15 -50.65 12.65
C ARG A 216 20.36 -49.56 11.93
N MET A 217 20.05 -49.80 10.66
CA MET A 217 19.21 -48.92 9.86
C MET A 217 17.73 -49.16 10.14
N TYR A 218 16.99 -48.09 10.44
CA TYR A 218 15.54 -48.12 10.59
C TYR A 218 14.87 -47.25 9.52
N SER A 219 13.99 -47.85 8.73
CA SER A 219 13.10 -47.13 7.80
C SER A 219 11.86 -46.68 8.59
N GLN A 220 11.59 -45.37 8.64
CA GLN A 220 10.35 -44.85 9.19
C GLN A 220 9.20 -45.18 8.21
N VAL A 221 8.41 -46.21 8.55
CA VAL A 221 7.12 -46.47 7.90
C VAL A 221 6.10 -45.50 8.51
N PRO A 222 5.38 -44.68 7.72
CA PRO A 222 4.34 -43.83 8.25
C PRO A 222 3.19 -44.70 8.80
N GLN A 223 2.85 -44.54 10.08
CA GLN A 223 1.65 -45.16 10.65
C GLN A 223 0.40 -44.50 10.04
N THR A 224 -0.26 -45.19 9.13
CA THR A 224 -1.62 -44.85 8.70
C THR A 224 -2.60 -45.30 9.79
N LEU A 225 -3.22 -44.34 10.47
CA LEU A 225 -4.29 -44.58 11.44
C LEU A 225 -5.56 -45.02 10.67
N SER A 226 -5.82 -46.33 10.61
CA SER A 226 -7.06 -46.87 10.04
C SER A 226 -8.19 -46.80 11.08
N VAL A 227 -9.12 -45.87 10.92
CA VAL A 227 -10.38 -45.83 11.68
C VAL A 227 -11.40 -46.72 10.96
N SER A 228 -11.74 -47.86 11.58
CA SER A 228 -12.83 -48.74 11.15
C SER A 228 -14.18 -48.09 11.48
N TYR A 229 -15.10 -48.05 10.51
CA TYR A 229 -16.51 -47.77 10.75
C TYR A 229 -17.27 -49.11 10.76
N GLU A 230 -17.86 -49.47 11.90
CA GLU A 230 -19.06 -50.32 12.00
C GLU A 230 -20.29 -49.43 12.13
#